data_AF-A0A947P0I4-F1
#
_entry.id   AF-A0A947P0I4-F1
#
_cell.length_a   1.000
_cell.length_b   1.000
_cell.length_c   1.000
_cell.angle_alpha   90.00
_cell.angle_beta   90.00
_cell.angle_gamma   90.00
#
_symmetry.space_group_name_H-M   'P 1'
#
loop_
_entity.id
_entity.type
_entity.pdbx_description
1 polymer ?
#
loop_
_entity_poly.entity_id
_entity_poly.type
_entity_poly.pdbx_seq_one_letter_code
_entity_poly.pdbx_strand_id
1 'polypeptide(L)'
;WPYSIQMFGLQNITFIATDFYGENILFINYFIEAIIITVFFFVFISWIKSKKIKYILQTLLSLTFIIFSVSLFWANQHAYNDLANRYFSDLDKDKIINGLDEDMDGDDILNIDDPDIDGNGLSNFEEFDMQVEKATGVWYDITEGGIIEIPYRLGFQSNLSFIPSFYLRFGINLNEEMQNDYEQNQEGYETTPASSVFSRNEKNITAWLSHTNRLKRKIEEAKPGDLIYTNDLFGIAINDNEMLIADPFSKQVIIMEFNMEEIDYIGKILNTKE
;
A
#
# COMPACT_ATOMS: atom_id res chain seq x y z
N TRP A 1 -12.97 16.75 7.31
CA TRP A 1 -12.75 17.12 5.90
C TRP A 1 -12.81 15.81 5.11
N PRO A 2 -13.60 15.67 4.03
CA PRO A 2 -13.75 14.39 3.30
C PRO A 2 -12.47 13.93 2.53
N TYR A 3 -11.34 14.56 2.84
CA TYR A 3 -10.02 14.37 2.24
C TYR A 3 -8.91 14.42 3.30
N SER A 4 -9.17 14.07 4.56
CA SER A 4 -8.07 13.85 5.52
C SER A 4 -7.33 12.57 5.15
N ILE A 5 -6.05 12.46 5.54
CA ILE A 5 -5.26 11.22 5.40
C ILE A 5 -6.00 10.01 6.01
N GLN A 6 -6.83 10.25 7.03
CA GLN A 6 -7.69 9.26 7.70
C GLN A 6 -9.07 9.03 7.04
N MET A 7 -9.48 9.84 6.06
CA MET A 7 -10.79 9.69 5.39
C MET A 7 -10.63 9.86 3.88
N PHE A 8 -10.60 8.72 3.19
CA PHE A 8 -10.50 8.65 1.75
C PHE A 8 -11.89 8.73 1.08
N GLY A 9 -12.45 9.92 0.84
CA GLY A 9 -13.64 10.06 -0.03
C GLY A 9 -14.77 9.03 0.22
N LEU A 10 -15.37 8.48 -0.83
CA LEU A 10 -16.38 7.42 -0.74
C LEU A 10 -15.81 6.02 -0.44
N GLN A 11 -14.54 5.87 -0.04
CA GLN A 11 -14.00 4.57 0.44
C GLN A 11 -14.69 4.08 1.72
N ASN A 12 -15.54 4.87 2.37
CA ASN A 12 -16.43 4.33 3.40
C ASN A 12 -17.56 3.45 2.84
N ILE A 13 -17.74 3.38 1.52
CA ILE A 13 -18.62 2.36 0.89
C ILE A 13 -17.92 0.99 0.90
N THR A 14 -16.59 0.91 1.07
CA THR A 14 -15.84 -0.35 1.14
C THR A 14 -16.25 -1.21 2.33
N PHE A 15 -16.66 -0.56 3.42
CA PHE A 15 -17.26 -1.20 4.59
C PHE A 15 -18.50 -2.07 4.27
N ILE A 16 -19.20 -1.79 3.16
CA ILE A 16 -20.46 -2.44 2.81
C ILE A 16 -20.25 -3.61 1.83
N ALA A 17 -19.05 -3.75 1.27
CA ALA A 17 -18.85 -4.50 0.03
C ALA A 17 -17.94 -5.73 0.23
N THR A 18 -18.57 -6.87 0.51
CA THR A 18 -17.99 -8.23 0.60
C THR A 18 -16.95 -8.54 -0.48
N ASP A 19 -16.00 -9.44 -0.17
CA ASP A 19 -14.79 -9.93 -0.90
C ASP A 19 -14.57 -9.51 -2.36
N PHE A 20 -15.57 -9.63 -3.22
CA PHE A 20 -15.46 -9.24 -4.63
C PHE A 20 -15.44 -7.72 -4.87
N TYR A 21 -16.14 -6.95 -4.04
CA TYR A 21 -16.27 -5.51 -4.22
C TYR A 21 -15.15 -4.72 -3.57
N GLY A 22 -14.53 -5.25 -2.50
CA GLY A 22 -13.46 -4.56 -1.77
C GLY A 22 -12.29 -4.14 -2.66
N GLU A 23 -11.74 -5.09 -3.43
CA GLU A 23 -10.57 -4.85 -4.28
C GLU A 23 -10.83 -3.88 -5.44
N ASN A 24 -12.07 -3.83 -5.94
CA ASN A 24 -12.43 -3.04 -7.12
C ASN A 24 -13.23 -1.77 -6.78
N ILE A 25 -13.42 -1.45 -5.50
CA ILE A 25 -14.41 -0.42 -5.14
C ILE A 25 -13.99 0.97 -5.58
N LEU A 26 -12.70 1.27 -5.53
CA LEU A 26 -12.15 2.54 -5.99
C LEU A 26 -12.43 2.70 -7.48
N PHE A 27 -12.13 1.64 -8.26
CA PHE A 27 -12.45 1.58 -9.68
C PHE A 27 -13.95 1.77 -9.92
N ILE A 28 -14.81 1.04 -9.22
CA ILE A 28 -16.27 1.13 -9.36
C ILE A 28 -16.74 2.55 -9.04
N ASN A 29 -16.23 3.17 -7.97
CA ASN A 29 -16.59 4.52 -7.59
C ASN A 29 -16.22 5.53 -8.67
N TYR A 30 -14.95 5.55 -9.11
CA TYR A 30 -14.50 6.44 -10.18
C TYR A 30 -15.24 6.20 -11.50
N PHE A 31 -15.59 4.95 -11.80
CA PHE A 31 -16.35 4.60 -12.99
C PHE A 31 -17.80 5.13 -12.92
N ILE A 32 -18.47 4.99 -11.78
CA ILE A 32 -19.81 5.54 -11.55
C ILE A 32 -19.78 7.07 -11.64
N GLU A 33 -18.79 7.72 -11.00
CA GLU A 33 -18.60 9.18 -11.09
C GLU A 33 -18.42 9.62 -12.55
N ALA A 34 -17.60 8.92 -13.33
CA ALA A 34 -17.39 9.20 -14.74
C ALA A 34 -18.69 9.05 -15.56
N ILE A 35 -19.52 8.04 -15.27
CA ILE A 35 -20.85 7.88 -15.89
C ILE A 35 -21.75 9.07 -15.56
N ILE A 36 -21.86 9.46 -14.28
CA ILE A 36 -22.72 10.56 -13.85
C ILE A 36 -22.28 11.88 -14.51
N ILE A 37 -20.98 12.17 -14.49
CA ILE A 37 -20.40 13.37 -15.11
C ILE A 37 -20.66 13.37 -16.63
N THR A 38 -20.49 12.23 -17.29
CA THR A 38 -20.73 12.10 -18.73
C THR A 38 -22.20 12.38 -19.05
N VAL A 39 -23.13 11.75 -18.32
CA VAL A 39 -24.58 11.97 -18.50
C VAL A 39 -24.94 13.45 -18.29
N PHE A 40 -24.41 14.08 -17.23
CA PHE A 40 -24.61 15.49 -16.95
C PHE A 40 -24.18 16.39 -18.12
N PHE A 41 -22.98 16.17 -18.67
CA PHE A 41 -22.50 16.93 -19.81
C PHE A 41 -23.29 16.64 -21.10
N PHE A 42 -23.75 15.41 -21.31
CA PHE A 42 -24.65 15.08 -22.41
C PHE A 42 -25.94 15.91 -22.37
N VAL A 43 -26.54 16.07 -21.19
CA VAL A 43 -27.72 16.91 -20.98
C VAL A 43 -27.39 18.37 -21.31
N PHE A 44 -26.26 18.89 -20.82
CA PHE A 44 -25.87 20.28 -21.09
C PHE A 44 -25.60 20.53 -22.59
N ILE A 45 -24.89 19.63 -23.26
CA ILE A 45 -24.61 19.70 -24.69
C ILE A 45 -25.92 19.60 -25.51
N SER A 46 -26.94 18.91 -24.99
CA SER A 46 -28.24 18.80 -25.67
C SER A 46 -28.94 20.15 -25.86
N TRP A 47 -28.63 21.15 -25.03
CA TRP A 47 -29.19 22.50 -25.10
C TRP A 47 -28.53 23.40 -26.16
N ILE A 48 -27.44 22.94 -26.79
CA ILE A 48 -26.74 23.70 -27.85
C ILE A 48 -27.55 23.68 -29.15
N LYS A 49 -27.87 24.88 -29.67
CA LYS A 49 -28.71 25.05 -30.88
C LYS A 49 -28.08 24.49 -32.16
N SER A 50 -26.76 24.61 -32.32
CA SER A 50 -26.06 24.16 -33.53
C SER A 50 -25.88 22.65 -33.52
N LYS A 51 -26.59 21.94 -34.42
CA LYS A 51 -26.48 20.47 -34.56
C LYS A 51 -25.04 20.00 -34.80
N LYS A 52 -24.29 20.70 -35.66
CA LYS A 52 -22.89 20.35 -35.96
C LYS A 52 -22.01 20.42 -34.71
N ILE A 53 -22.10 21.52 -33.95
CA ILE A 53 -21.32 21.70 -32.71
C ILE A 53 -21.73 20.65 -31.68
N LYS A 54 -23.04 20.41 -31.51
CA LYS A 54 -23.56 19.38 -30.62
C LYS A 54 -22.95 18.00 -30.91
N TYR A 55 -22.98 17.54 -32.17
CA TYR A 55 -22.41 16.24 -32.53
C TYR A 55 -20.91 16.17 -32.27
N ILE A 56 -20.16 17.24 -32.58
CA ILE A 56 -18.72 17.29 -32.29
C ILE A 56 -18.47 17.13 -30.79
N LEU A 57 -19.16 17.89 -29.95
CA LEU A 57 -18.97 17.83 -28.49
C LEU A 57 -19.41 16.49 -27.90
N GLN A 58 -20.52 15.91 -28.38
CA GLN A 58 -20.97 14.58 -27.96
C GLN A 58 -19.95 13.49 -28.33
N THR A 59 -19.41 13.53 -29.55
CA THR A 59 -18.36 12.59 -29.97
C THR A 59 -17.10 12.73 -29.13
N LEU A 60 -16.64 13.96 -28.88
CA LEU A 60 -15.48 14.21 -28.03
C LEU A 60 -15.70 13.69 -26.61
N LEU A 61 -16.86 13.99 -26.01
CA LEU A 61 -17.21 13.51 -24.67
C LEU A 61 -17.24 11.98 -24.60
N SER A 62 -17.85 11.30 -25.58
CA SER A 62 -17.85 9.84 -25.66
C SER A 62 -16.44 9.28 -25.78
N LEU A 63 -15.58 9.86 -26.63
CA LEU A 63 -14.19 9.42 -26.78
C LEU A 63 -13.41 9.60 -25.48
N THR A 64 -13.56 10.74 -24.81
CA THR A 64 -12.93 10.99 -23.51
C THR A 64 -13.40 9.98 -22.47
N PHE A 65 -14.70 9.69 -22.38
CA PHE A 65 -15.23 8.68 -21.46
C PHE A 65 -14.66 7.29 -21.74
N ILE A 66 -14.58 6.87 -23.01
CA ILE A 66 -14.00 5.58 -23.41
C ILE A 66 -12.52 5.51 -23.02
N ILE A 67 -11.73 6.52 -23.38
CA ILE A 67 -10.30 6.58 -23.05
C ILE A 67 -10.12 6.53 -21.53
N PHE A 68 -10.85 7.36 -20.79
CA PHE A 68 -10.81 7.37 -19.33
C PHE A 68 -11.15 6.00 -18.74
N SER A 69 -12.22 5.36 -19.21
CA SER A 69 -12.64 4.04 -18.72
C SER A 69 -11.61 2.95 -18.98
N VAL A 70 -11.00 2.96 -20.18
CA VAL A 70 -9.91 2.02 -20.53
C VAL A 70 -8.67 2.29 -19.66
N SER A 71 -8.29 3.55 -19.49
CA SER A 71 -7.16 3.93 -18.62
C SER A 71 -7.39 3.53 -17.17
N LEU A 72 -8.60 3.76 -16.64
CA LEU A 72 -8.97 3.39 -15.28
C LEU A 72 -8.96 1.87 -15.09
N PHE A 73 -9.48 1.12 -16.07
CA PHE A 73 -9.44 -0.35 -16.03
C PHE A 73 -8.00 -0.86 -16.06
N TRP A 74 -7.17 -0.30 -16.94
CA TRP A 74 -5.77 -0.68 -17.06
C TRP A 74 -4.97 -0.35 -15.79
N ALA A 75 -5.22 0.81 -15.18
CA ALA A 75 -4.64 1.20 -13.89
C ALA A 75 -5.07 0.24 -12.76
N ASN A 76 -6.34 -0.14 -12.69
CA ASN A 76 -6.84 -1.08 -11.67
C ASN A 76 -6.19 -2.47 -11.75
N GLN A 77 -5.79 -2.92 -12.94
CA GLN A 77 -5.07 -4.19 -13.11
C GLN A 77 -3.62 -4.14 -12.62
N HIS A 78 -3.05 -2.94 -12.43
CA HIS A 78 -1.68 -2.73 -11.94
C HIS A 78 -1.66 -1.95 -10.61
N ALA A 79 -2.84 -1.78 -10.01
CA ALA A 79 -2.97 -1.20 -8.69
C ALA A 79 -2.67 -2.28 -7.66
N TYR A 80 -2.00 -1.90 -6.57
CA TYR A 80 -1.86 -2.78 -5.43
C TYR A 80 -3.19 -2.79 -4.66
N ASN A 81 -4.15 -3.56 -5.18
CA ASN A 81 -5.49 -3.61 -4.61
C ASN A 81 -5.42 -4.21 -3.21
N ASP A 82 -5.86 -3.42 -2.23
CA ASP A 82 -5.84 -3.79 -0.84
C ASP A 82 -6.91 -4.84 -0.54
N LEU A 83 -6.62 -5.73 0.41
CA LEU A 83 -7.68 -6.51 1.06
C LEU A 83 -8.34 -5.55 2.06
N ALA A 84 -9.08 -4.56 1.56
CA ALA A 84 -9.82 -3.62 2.41
C ALA A 84 -10.70 -4.38 3.43
N ASN A 85 -11.13 -5.59 3.07
CA ASN A 85 -11.81 -6.48 3.99
C ASN A 85 -10.93 -6.93 5.14
N ARG A 86 -9.66 -7.30 4.91
CA ARG A 86 -8.72 -7.69 5.98
C ARG A 86 -8.32 -6.48 6.83
N TYR A 87 -8.13 -5.30 6.24
CA TYR A 87 -7.74 -4.10 7.00
C TYR A 87 -8.88 -3.53 7.86
N PHE A 88 -10.11 -3.50 7.33
CA PHE A 88 -11.28 -2.93 8.02
C PHE A 88 -12.19 -4.00 8.68
N SER A 89 -11.83 -5.28 8.63
CA SER A 89 -12.46 -6.30 9.46
C SER A 89 -12.07 -6.16 10.92
N ASP A 90 -12.73 -6.95 11.75
CA ASP A 90 -12.50 -7.14 13.17
C ASP A 90 -12.56 -8.67 13.35
N LEU A 91 -11.40 -9.32 13.22
CA LEU A 91 -11.28 -10.76 13.07
C LEU A 91 -11.56 -11.48 14.40
N ASP A 92 -11.02 -10.97 15.50
CA ASP A 92 -11.14 -11.50 16.85
C ASP A 92 -12.43 -11.02 17.58
N LYS A 93 -13.07 -9.95 17.08
CA LYS A 93 -14.32 -9.34 17.55
C LYS A 93 -14.19 -8.51 18.82
N ASP A 94 -13.03 -7.90 19.05
CA ASP A 94 -12.81 -7.02 20.19
C ASP A 94 -13.31 -5.57 19.98
N LYS A 95 -13.70 -5.24 18.74
CA LYS A 95 -14.18 -3.94 18.22
C LYS A 95 -13.08 -2.94 17.83
N ILE A 96 -11.85 -3.39 17.74
CA ILE A 96 -10.76 -2.73 17.05
C ILE A 96 -10.79 -3.25 15.61
N ILE A 97 -10.43 -2.40 14.65
CA ILE A 97 -10.30 -2.88 13.27
C ILE A 97 -8.90 -3.43 13.11
N ASN A 98 -8.75 -4.54 12.39
CA ASN A 98 -7.49 -5.25 12.16
C ASN A 98 -6.30 -4.32 11.81
N GLY A 99 -6.54 -3.28 11.01
CA GLY A 99 -5.50 -2.32 10.63
C GLY A 99 -4.96 -1.41 11.74
N LEU A 100 -5.63 -1.38 12.88
CA LEU A 100 -5.31 -0.66 14.12
C LEU A 100 -5.21 -1.61 15.32
N ASP A 101 -5.29 -2.92 15.06
CA ASP A 101 -5.25 -3.94 16.09
C ASP A 101 -3.83 -4.47 16.23
N GLU A 102 -3.29 -4.46 17.44
CA GLU A 102 -1.94 -4.94 17.71
C GLU A 102 -1.92 -6.48 17.90
N ASP A 103 -3.08 -7.12 18.05
CA ASP A 103 -3.29 -8.56 18.23
C ASP A 103 -4.51 -9.00 17.37
N MET A 104 -4.30 -9.08 16.06
CA MET A 104 -5.36 -9.15 15.07
C MET A 104 -6.20 -10.43 15.15
N ASP A 105 -5.65 -11.55 15.62
CA ASP A 105 -6.37 -12.82 15.78
C ASP A 105 -6.80 -13.11 17.23
N GLY A 106 -6.34 -12.31 18.19
CA GLY A 106 -6.73 -12.34 19.59
C GLY A 106 -6.11 -13.49 20.38
N ASP A 107 -4.89 -13.90 20.03
CA ASP A 107 -4.17 -15.00 20.67
C ASP A 107 -3.25 -14.58 21.83
N ASP A 108 -3.27 -13.28 22.19
CA ASP A 108 -2.40 -12.60 23.16
C ASP A 108 -0.93 -12.47 22.73
N ILE A 109 -0.61 -12.62 21.43
CA ILE A 109 0.70 -12.35 20.83
C ILE A 109 0.60 -11.14 19.90
N LEU A 110 1.47 -10.16 20.09
CA LEU A 110 1.48 -8.98 19.22
C LEU A 110 1.79 -9.37 17.78
N ASN A 111 1.10 -8.78 16.80
CA ASN A 111 1.26 -9.03 15.36
C ASN A 111 2.73 -9.01 14.91
N ILE A 112 3.54 -8.11 15.47
CA ILE A 112 4.97 -7.98 15.12
C ILE A 112 5.84 -9.18 15.59
N ASP A 113 5.33 -9.96 16.54
CA ASP A 113 5.97 -11.13 17.15
C ASP A 113 5.23 -12.44 16.84
N ASP A 114 4.04 -12.38 16.26
CA ASP A 114 3.23 -13.53 15.92
C ASP A 114 3.66 -14.15 14.57
N PRO A 115 3.94 -15.47 14.50
CA PRO A 115 4.17 -16.19 13.23
C PRO A 115 2.94 -16.43 12.34
N ASP A 116 1.69 -16.26 12.82
CA ASP A 116 0.42 -16.50 12.11
C ASP A 116 -0.59 -15.40 12.44
N ILE A 117 -0.31 -14.17 11.99
CA ILE A 117 -0.96 -12.93 12.49
C ILE A 117 -2.48 -12.92 12.29
N ASP A 118 -2.98 -13.64 11.28
CA ASP A 118 -4.42 -13.70 11.01
C ASP A 118 -5.07 -15.01 11.47
N GLY A 119 -4.35 -15.83 12.23
CA GLY A 119 -4.84 -17.08 12.84
C GLY A 119 -5.43 -18.06 11.83
N ASN A 120 -5.06 -17.97 10.55
CA ASN A 120 -5.66 -18.78 9.49
C ASN A 120 -5.00 -20.16 9.34
N GLY A 121 -3.89 -20.38 10.07
CA GLY A 121 -3.12 -21.63 10.07
C GLY A 121 -2.04 -21.70 9.00
N LEU A 122 -1.82 -20.62 8.23
CA LEU A 122 -0.66 -20.44 7.36
C LEU A 122 0.33 -19.51 8.07
N SER A 123 1.60 -19.87 8.02
CA SER A 123 2.64 -18.98 8.53
C SER A 123 2.69 -17.68 7.70
N ASN A 124 3.11 -16.59 8.34
CA ASN A 124 3.42 -15.33 7.65
C ASN A 124 4.38 -15.51 6.47
N PHE A 125 5.25 -16.53 6.52
CA PHE A 125 6.15 -16.90 5.43
C PHE A 125 5.40 -17.46 4.21
N GLU A 126 4.44 -18.35 4.43
CA GLU A 126 3.60 -18.88 3.35
C GLU A 126 2.71 -17.79 2.75
N GLU A 127 2.21 -16.88 3.61
CA GLU A 127 1.48 -15.69 3.14
C GLU A 127 2.38 -14.75 2.34
N PHE A 128 3.66 -14.64 2.71
CA PHE A 128 4.62 -13.74 2.09
C PHE A 128 4.78 -14.01 0.60
N ASP A 129 4.96 -15.27 0.21
CA ASP A 129 5.09 -15.66 -1.21
C ASP A 129 3.86 -15.24 -2.03
N MET A 130 2.65 -15.39 -1.46
CA MET A 130 1.41 -14.96 -2.11
C MET A 130 1.36 -13.43 -2.27
N GLN A 131 1.89 -12.66 -1.32
CA GLN A 131 1.93 -11.20 -1.42
C GLN A 131 3.00 -10.70 -2.39
N VAL A 132 4.14 -11.40 -2.52
CA VAL A 132 5.18 -11.09 -3.52
C VAL A 132 4.61 -11.21 -4.93
N GLU A 133 3.86 -12.28 -5.22
CA GLU A 133 3.22 -12.46 -6.54
C GLU A 133 2.24 -11.31 -6.84
N LYS A 134 1.40 -10.92 -5.86
CA LYS A 134 0.43 -9.82 -6.00
C LYS A 134 1.09 -8.45 -6.14
N ALA A 135 2.22 -8.24 -5.48
CA ALA A 135 2.94 -6.97 -5.52
C ALA A 135 3.72 -6.78 -6.82
N THR A 136 4.22 -7.86 -7.42
CA THR A 136 5.03 -7.78 -8.64
C THR A 136 4.21 -7.23 -9.81
N GLY A 137 4.74 -6.21 -10.49
CA GLY A 137 4.07 -5.55 -11.63
C GLY A 137 3.12 -4.43 -11.25
N VAL A 138 2.89 -4.17 -9.95
CA VAL A 138 2.19 -2.98 -9.46
C VAL A 138 2.89 -1.73 -9.98
N TRP A 139 2.16 -0.73 -10.45
CA TRP A 139 2.78 0.49 -10.98
C TRP A 139 3.40 1.37 -9.92
N TYR A 140 4.48 2.03 -10.33
CA TYR A 140 5.19 2.99 -9.50
C TYR A 140 4.44 4.31 -9.41
N ASP A 141 4.28 4.84 -8.19
CA ASP A 141 3.81 6.22 -7.99
C ASP A 141 4.94 7.20 -8.31
N ILE A 142 4.95 7.70 -9.55
CA ILE A 142 5.93 8.71 -10.03
C ILE A 142 5.86 10.05 -9.29
N THR A 143 4.81 10.29 -8.50
CA THR A 143 4.68 11.50 -7.69
C THR A 143 5.25 11.32 -6.29
N GLU A 144 5.58 10.08 -5.89
CA GLU A 144 6.11 9.72 -4.58
C GLU A 144 5.23 10.22 -3.42
N GLY A 145 3.90 10.12 -3.57
CA GLY A 145 2.96 10.71 -2.62
C GLY A 145 2.84 12.24 -2.72
N GLY A 146 3.37 12.85 -3.80
CA GLY A 146 3.13 14.24 -4.18
C GLY A 146 1.70 14.45 -4.70
N ILE A 147 1.46 15.46 -5.55
CA ILE A 147 0.17 15.80 -6.22
C ILE A 147 -1.08 15.14 -5.58
N ILE A 148 -1.47 15.62 -4.38
CA ILE A 148 -2.65 15.16 -3.62
C ILE A 148 -2.77 13.63 -3.45
N GLU A 149 -1.65 12.92 -3.54
CA GLU A 149 -1.46 11.47 -3.42
C GLU A 149 -2.36 10.66 -4.37
N ILE A 150 -2.75 11.19 -5.53
CA ILE A 150 -3.67 10.49 -6.44
C ILE A 150 -3.14 9.11 -6.85
N PRO A 151 -1.91 8.95 -7.35
CA PRO A 151 -1.47 7.63 -7.82
C PRO A 151 -1.34 6.64 -6.65
N TYR A 152 -0.82 7.09 -5.51
CA TYR A 152 -0.84 6.29 -4.28
C TYR A 152 -2.26 5.85 -3.88
N ARG A 153 -3.25 6.75 -3.92
CA ARG A 153 -4.66 6.45 -3.67
C ARG A 153 -5.28 5.49 -4.69
N LEU A 154 -4.71 5.39 -5.89
CA LEU A 154 -5.08 4.42 -6.91
C LEU A 154 -4.33 3.09 -6.74
N GLY A 155 -3.58 2.91 -5.65
CA GLY A 155 -2.83 1.70 -5.33
C GLY A 155 -1.43 1.64 -5.95
N PHE A 156 -0.93 2.71 -6.56
CA PHE A 156 0.44 2.73 -7.07
C PHE A 156 1.41 2.88 -5.90
N GLN A 157 2.58 2.27 -6.01
CA GLN A 157 3.54 2.21 -4.91
C GLN A 157 4.80 2.99 -5.24
N SER A 158 5.29 3.81 -4.32
CA SER A 158 6.63 4.40 -4.40
C SER A 158 7.59 3.64 -3.50
N ASN A 159 8.89 3.88 -3.63
CA ASN A 159 9.88 3.36 -2.69
C ASN A 159 9.53 3.69 -1.23
N LEU A 160 9.00 4.88 -1.00
CA LEU A 160 8.64 5.37 0.33
C LEU A 160 7.38 4.70 0.88
N SER A 161 6.38 4.42 0.03
CA SER A 161 5.09 3.89 0.48
C SER A 161 5.00 2.36 0.45
N PHE A 162 5.82 1.71 -0.37
CA PHE A 162 5.71 0.29 -0.64
C PHE A 162 5.89 -0.54 0.63
N ILE A 163 6.96 -0.26 1.38
CA ILE A 163 7.33 -1.00 2.59
C ILE A 163 6.19 -1.02 3.63
N PRO A 164 5.72 0.13 4.16
CA PRO A 164 4.64 0.10 5.14
C PRO A 164 3.33 -0.46 4.55
N SER A 165 3.04 -0.23 3.27
CA SER A 165 1.84 -0.79 2.64
C SER A 165 1.91 -2.31 2.48
N PHE A 166 3.12 -2.88 2.32
CA PHE A 166 3.34 -4.31 2.20
C PHE A 166 3.14 -5.00 3.54
N TYR A 167 3.79 -4.53 4.61
CA TYR A 167 3.67 -5.11 5.95
C TYR A 167 2.27 -4.96 6.56
N LEU A 168 1.56 -3.89 6.22
CA LEU A 168 0.17 -3.70 6.65
C LEU A 168 -0.76 -4.83 6.22
N ARG A 169 -0.45 -5.55 5.13
CA ARG A 169 -1.25 -6.71 4.67
C ARG A 169 -1.13 -7.94 5.57
N PHE A 170 -0.09 -7.97 6.39
CA PHE A 170 0.11 -8.95 7.43
C PHE A 170 -0.41 -8.45 8.78
N GLY A 171 -1.12 -7.32 8.85
CA GLY A 171 -1.57 -6.74 10.13
C GLY A 171 -0.51 -5.90 10.84
N ILE A 172 0.67 -5.69 10.24
CA ILE A 172 1.74 -4.90 10.85
C ILE A 172 1.63 -3.43 10.42
N ASN A 173 1.03 -2.61 11.28
CA ASN A 173 0.91 -1.17 11.08
C ASN A 173 2.21 -0.45 11.51
N LEU A 174 3.20 -0.38 10.61
CA LEU A 174 4.50 0.25 10.91
C LEU A 174 4.40 1.70 11.42
N ASN A 175 3.38 2.44 11.00
CA ASN A 175 3.21 3.80 11.49
C ASN A 175 2.88 3.83 12.99
N GLU A 176 2.03 2.93 13.46
CA GLU A 176 1.65 2.79 14.85
C GLU A 176 2.80 2.24 15.70
N GLU A 177 3.44 1.17 15.24
CA GLU A 177 4.65 0.60 15.85
C GLU A 177 5.73 1.67 16.09
N MET A 178 6.00 2.48 15.07
CA MET A 178 6.99 3.53 15.15
C MET A 178 6.54 4.72 16.01
N GLN A 179 5.24 5.00 16.10
CA GLN A 179 4.71 6.05 16.98
C GLN A 179 4.82 5.63 18.45
N ASN A 180 4.45 4.39 18.77
CA ASN A 180 4.58 3.80 20.09
C ASN A 180 6.04 3.83 20.57
N ASP A 181 6.99 3.43 19.71
CA ASP A 181 8.42 3.54 20.02
C ASP A 181 8.87 5.00 20.18
N TYR A 182 8.45 5.91 19.29
CA TYR A 182 8.82 7.33 19.35
C TYR A 182 8.38 8.01 20.64
N GLU A 183 7.23 7.63 21.22
CA GLU A 183 6.77 8.15 22.51
C GLU A 183 7.73 7.79 23.66
N GLN A 184 8.39 6.63 23.58
CA GLN A 184 9.35 6.16 24.58
C GLN A 184 10.80 6.57 24.25
N ASN A 185 11.14 6.61 22.96
CA ASN A 185 12.49 6.83 22.47
C ASN A 185 12.54 7.64 21.17
N GLN A 186 12.84 8.93 21.29
CA GLN A 186 12.92 9.85 20.16
C GLN A 186 14.29 9.87 19.46
N GLU A 187 15.31 9.18 20.01
CA GLU A 187 16.67 9.23 19.48
C GLU A 187 16.73 8.64 18.06
N GLY A 188 17.53 9.24 17.16
CA GLY A 188 17.72 8.71 15.80
C GLY A 188 16.58 8.99 14.79
N TYR A 189 15.36 9.27 15.24
CA TYR A 189 14.26 9.69 14.36
C TYR A 189 14.55 11.05 13.72
N GLU A 190 14.39 11.14 12.40
CA GLU A 190 14.56 12.36 11.60
C GLU A 190 13.30 13.22 11.55
N THR A 191 12.13 12.58 11.49
CA THR A 191 10.83 13.29 11.46
C THR A 191 9.93 12.83 12.60
N THR A 192 8.97 13.68 12.98
CA THR A 192 8.00 13.40 14.07
C THR A 192 6.73 12.73 13.53
N PRO A 193 5.90 12.09 14.38
CA PRO A 193 4.60 11.52 14.00
C PRO A 193 3.64 12.46 13.27
N ALA A 194 3.80 13.78 13.40
CA ALA A 194 3.00 14.76 12.67
C ALA A 194 3.35 14.84 11.17
N SER A 195 4.46 14.25 10.75
CA SER A 195 4.92 14.20 9.36
C SER A 195 4.16 13.14 8.57
N SER A 196 3.66 13.47 7.38
CA SER A 196 3.01 12.49 6.50
C SER A 196 3.97 11.41 5.98
N VAL A 197 5.28 11.60 6.11
CA VAL A 197 6.30 10.63 5.71
C VAL A 197 6.92 9.90 6.91
N PHE A 198 6.35 10.03 8.12
CA PHE A 198 6.96 9.49 9.34
C PHE A 198 7.32 8.00 9.26
N SER A 199 6.35 7.16 8.86
CA SER A 199 6.52 5.71 8.69
C SER A 199 7.15 5.28 7.35
N ARG A 200 7.39 6.26 6.48
CA ARG A 200 7.94 6.09 5.14
C ARG A 200 9.41 6.56 5.06
N ASN A 201 9.88 7.24 6.09
CA ASN A 201 11.22 7.77 6.16
C ASN A 201 12.18 6.67 6.62
N GLU A 202 13.17 6.38 5.79
CA GLU A 202 14.16 5.34 6.01
C GLU A 202 14.90 5.49 7.35
N LYS A 203 15.31 6.70 7.74
CA LYS A 203 16.00 6.92 9.01
C LYS A 203 15.11 6.65 10.20
N ASN A 204 13.83 7.02 10.11
CA ASN A 204 12.86 6.70 11.15
C ASN A 204 12.67 5.18 11.28
N ILE A 205 12.53 4.45 10.17
CA ILE A 205 12.42 2.98 10.19
C ILE A 205 13.69 2.35 10.78
N THR A 206 14.88 2.86 10.40
CA THR A 206 16.16 2.39 10.94
C THR A 206 16.28 2.64 12.44
N ALA A 207 15.83 3.81 12.94
CA ALA A 207 15.80 4.13 14.36
C ALA A 207 14.91 3.14 15.13
N TRP A 208 13.67 2.95 14.66
CA TRP A 208 12.73 1.99 15.22
C TRP A 208 13.29 0.56 15.26
N LEU A 209 13.85 0.08 14.14
CA LEU A 209 14.49 -1.24 14.08
C LEU A 209 15.65 -1.35 15.09
N SER A 210 16.40 -0.28 15.30
CA SER A 210 17.49 -0.25 16.28
C SER A 210 16.97 -0.32 17.72
N HIS A 211 15.92 0.43 18.05
CA HIS A 211 15.36 0.47 19.40
C HIS A 211 14.69 -0.85 19.81
N THR A 212 14.05 -1.50 18.83
CA THR A 212 13.37 -2.79 19.00
C THR A 212 14.30 -4.01 18.86
N ASN A 213 15.61 -3.81 18.72
CA ASN A 213 16.61 -4.86 18.49
C ASN A 213 16.39 -5.71 17.22
N ARG A 214 15.62 -5.20 16.26
CA ARG A 214 15.32 -5.80 14.96
C ARG A 214 16.36 -5.48 13.89
N LEU A 215 17.20 -4.46 14.10
CA LEU A 215 18.29 -4.10 13.21
C LEU A 215 19.49 -5.05 13.35
N LYS A 216 19.91 -5.68 12.26
CA LYS A 216 21.13 -6.51 12.16
C LYS A 216 22.11 -5.86 11.19
N ARG A 217 23.36 -5.67 11.62
CA ARG A 217 24.45 -5.05 10.84
C ARG A 217 25.47 -6.05 10.29
N LYS A 218 25.20 -7.34 10.42
CA LYS A 218 26.07 -8.41 9.90
C LYS A 218 25.37 -9.10 8.73
N ILE A 219 26.20 -9.70 7.88
CA ILE A 219 25.83 -10.67 6.84
C ILE A 219 25.25 -11.92 7.53
N GLU A 220 24.06 -11.78 8.10
CA GLU A 220 23.16 -12.90 8.34
C GLU A 220 22.45 -13.18 7.01
N GLU A 221 22.12 -14.44 6.74
CA GLU A 221 21.27 -14.81 5.60
C GLU A 221 19.94 -14.06 5.74
N ALA A 222 19.59 -13.29 4.71
CA ALA A 222 18.36 -12.51 4.68
C ALA A 222 17.19 -13.48 4.51
N LYS A 223 16.23 -13.42 5.43
CA LYS A 223 15.05 -14.28 5.34
C LYS A 223 13.95 -13.59 4.54
N PRO A 224 13.08 -14.34 3.86
CA PRO A 224 11.91 -13.77 3.20
C PRO A 224 11.08 -12.93 4.17
N GLY A 225 10.77 -11.70 3.78
CA GLY A 225 10.09 -10.73 4.64
C GLY A 225 11.02 -9.84 5.47
N ASP A 226 12.33 -10.04 5.46
CA ASP A 226 13.28 -9.10 6.07
C ASP A 226 13.40 -7.82 5.22
N LEU A 227 13.60 -6.68 5.88
CA LEU A 227 13.97 -5.44 5.22
C LEU A 227 15.44 -5.46 4.83
N ILE A 228 15.73 -5.07 3.58
CA ILE A 228 17.08 -4.91 3.06
C ILE A 228 17.30 -3.46 2.70
N TYR A 229 18.44 -2.92 3.12
CA TYR A 229 18.94 -1.64 2.65
C TYR A 229 20.33 -1.78 2.03
N THR A 230 20.45 -1.38 0.76
CA THR A 230 21.70 -1.44 -0.02
C THR A 230 21.89 -0.17 -0.84
N ASN A 231 22.94 0.63 -0.62
CA ASN A 231 23.33 1.72 -1.54
C ASN A 231 22.16 2.63 -2.00
N ASP A 232 21.33 3.09 -1.05
CA ASP A 232 20.11 3.90 -1.26
C ASP A 232 18.89 3.16 -1.84
N LEU A 233 18.94 1.83 -1.97
CA LEU A 233 17.80 0.98 -2.27
C LEU A 233 17.22 0.41 -0.99
N PHE A 234 15.90 0.43 -0.90
CA PHE A 234 15.15 -0.09 0.24
C PHE A 234 14.12 -1.07 -0.27
N GLY A 235 14.22 -2.33 0.18
CA GLY A 235 13.44 -3.44 -0.35
C GLY A 235 13.12 -4.49 0.70
N ILE A 236 12.37 -5.50 0.28
CA ILE A 236 11.97 -6.62 1.13
C ILE A 236 12.59 -7.89 0.54
N ALA A 237 13.39 -8.59 1.33
CA ALA A 237 14.01 -9.85 0.95
C ALA A 237 12.95 -10.85 0.52
N ILE A 238 13.15 -11.48 -0.63
CA ILE A 238 12.38 -12.65 -1.09
C ILE A 238 13.17 -13.93 -0.83
N ASN A 239 14.49 -13.85 -0.85
CA ASN A 239 15.44 -14.89 -0.47
C ASN A 239 16.83 -14.24 -0.28
N ASP A 240 17.90 -15.06 -0.23
CA ASP A 240 19.27 -14.62 0.04
C ASP A 240 19.86 -13.63 -0.98
N ASN A 241 19.30 -13.53 -2.19
CA ASN A 241 19.86 -12.69 -3.25
C ASN A 241 18.82 -11.93 -4.07
N GLU A 242 17.53 -12.06 -3.78
CA GLU A 242 16.45 -11.34 -4.45
C GLU A 242 15.63 -10.52 -3.46
N MET A 243 15.30 -9.29 -3.84
CA MET A 243 14.44 -8.41 -3.07
C MET A 243 13.32 -7.83 -3.94
N LEU A 244 12.21 -7.54 -3.30
CA LEU A 244 11.07 -6.84 -3.85
C LEU A 244 11.23 -5.34 -3.62
N ILE A 245 11.21 -4.56 -4.70
CA ILE A 245 11.34 -3.09 -4.64
C ILE A 245 10.33 -2.39 -5.54
N ALA A 246 9.94 -1.18 -5.19
CA ALA A 246 9.16 -0.30 -6.05
C ALA A 246 10.10 0.53 -6.94
N ASP A 247 10.51 0.02 -8.10
CA ASP A 247 11.59 0.64 -8.86
C ASP A 247 11.12 1.85 -9.72
N PRO A 248 11.66 3.07 -9.49
CA PRO A 248 11.33 4.24 -10.28
C PRO A 248 11.82 4.15 -11.74
N PHE A 249 12.77 3.28 -12.08
CA PHE A 249 13.27 3.15 -13.45
C PHE A 249 12.36 2.28 -14.31
N SER A 250 11.99 1.10 -13.83
CA SER A 250 11.02 0.20 -14.48
C SER A 250 9.58 0.68 -14.36
N LYS A 251 9.29 1.66 -13.47
CA LYS A 251 7.96 2.21 -13.20
C LYS A 251 6.98 1.18 -12.64
N GLN A 252 7.50 0.18 -11.94
CA GLN A 252 6.71 -0.86 -11.30
C GLN A 252 7.44 -1.49 -10.13
N VAL A 253 6.73 -2.26 -9.33
CA VAL A 253 7.31 -3.16 -8.34
C VAL A 253 7.92 -4.36 -9.05
N ILE A 254 9.19 -4.64 -8.79
CA ILE A 254 9.95 -5.72 -9.41
C ILE A 254 10.71 -6.53 -8.37
N ILE A 255 11.04 -7.76 -8.78
CA ILE A 255 12.06 -8.59 -8.14
C ILE A 255 13.41 -8.15 -8.71
N MET A 256 14.35 -7.81 -7.84
CA MET A 256 15.70 -7.39 -8.19
C MET A 256 16.72 -8.28 -7.46
N GLU A 257 17.74 -8.72 -8.18
CA GLU A 257 18.91 -9.37 -7.56
C GLU A 257 19.77 -8.32 -6.85
N PHE A 258 20.26 -8.65 -5.65
CA PHE A 258 21.19 -7.81 -4.89
C PHE A 258 22.42 -8.62 -4.43
N ASN A 259 23.51 -7.93 -4.14
CA ASN A 259 24.72 -8.53 -3.60
C ASN A 259 24.73 -8.39 -2.07
N MET A 260 24.87 -9.51 -1.35
CA MET A 260 24.99 -9.52 0.11
C MET A 260 26.14 -8.64 0.64
N GLU A 261 27.20 -8.44 -0.15
CA GLU A 261 28.33 -7.57 0.22
C GLU A 261 27.98 -6.07 0.20
N GLU A 262 26.89 -5.70 -0.46
CA GLU A 262 26.41 -4.31 -0.59
C GLU A 262 25.32 -3.96 0.43
N ILE A 263 24.92 -4.90 1.29
CA ILE A 263 23.93 -4.65 2.33
C ILE A 263 24.57 -3.86 3.48
N ASP A 264 23.99 -2.68 3.77
CA ASP A 264 24.39 -1.89 4.92
C ASP A 264 23.75 -2.44 6.21
N TYR A 265 22.48 -2.86 6.15
CA TYR A 265 21.76 -3.48 7.26
C TYR A 265 20.54 -4.31 6.82
N ILE A 266 20.13 -5.21 7.71
CA ILE A 266 18.92 -6.05 7.60
C ILE A 266 17.99 -5.70 8.76
N GLY A 267 16.69 -5.52 8.49
CA GLY A 267 15.65 -5.28 9.50
C GLY A 267 14.69 -6.45 9.61
N LYS A 268 14.59 -7.10 10.78
CA LYS A 268 13.68 -8.25 10.99
C LYS A 268 12.29 -7.78 11.42
N ILE A 269 11.37 -7.66 10.46
CA ILE A 269 9.99 -7.25 10.73
C ILE A 269 9.09 -8.46 10.92
N LEU A 270 8.98 -9.33 9.91
CA LEU A 270 8.12 -10.52 9.98
C LEU A 270 8.78 -11.60 10.83
N ASN A 271 8.06 -12.09 11.83
CA ASN A 271 8.49 -13.28 12.54
C ASN A 271 8.17 -14.51 11.70
N THR A 272 9.20 -15.07 11.07
CA THR A 272 9.12 -16.34 10.34
C THR A 272 9.60 -17.43 11.29
N LYS A 273 8.69 -18.06 12.03
CA LYS A 273 9.04 -19.34 12.67
C LYS A 273 9.33 -20.35 11.56
N GLU A 274 10.56 -20.89 11.56
CA GLU A 274 10.94 -22.08 10.78
C GLU A 274 10.31 -23.36 11.34
#